data_AF-A0A523VHI6-F1
#
_entry.id   AF-A0A523VHI6-F1
#
_cell.length_a   1.000
_cell.length_b   1.000
_cell.length_c   1.000
_cell.angle_alpha   90.00
_cell.angle_beta   90.00
_cell.angle_gamma   90.00
#
_symmetry.space_group_name_H-M   'P 1'
#
loop_
_entity.id
_entity.type
_entity.pdbx_description
1 polymer ?
#
loop_
_entity_poly.entity_id
_entity_poly.type
_entity_poly.pdbx_seq_one_letter_code
_entity_poly.pdbx_strand_id
1 'polypeptide(L)'
;SQLITINPWDKSTIAAIEKAILSSELGITPSNDGNLIRLSLPPLTEERRKELTKVVHNLGEEAKVSIRNIRREANEDLKKLKDDGKISEDDYFREHDVVQKVTDDHTKKIDEIIKAKEEDLMSV
;
A
#
# COMPACT_ATOMS: atom_id res chain seq x y z
N SER A 1 6.91 -0.41 -23.78
CA SER A 1 7.58 0.70 -23.08
C SER A 1 6.51 1.59 -22.48
N GLN A 2 6.57 1.87 -21.18
CA GLN A 2 5.67 2.83 -20.55
C GLN A 2 6.38 4.18 -20.48
N LEU A 3 5.75 5.21 -21.03
CA LEU A 3 6.27 6.57 -21.02
C LEU A 3 5.36 7.44 -20.14
N ILE A 4 5.91 7.98 -19.07
CA ILE A 4 5.20 8.92 -18.21
C ILE A 4 5.51 10.33 -18.70
N THR A 5 4.47 11.14 -18.91
CA THR A 5 4.63 12.54 -19.30
C THR A 5 4.16 13.44 -18.16
N ILE A 6 5.02 14.35 -17.73
CA ILE A 6 4.77 15.35 -16.70
C ILE A 6 4.66 16.71 -17.40
N ASN A 7 3.51 17.35 -17.23
CA ASN A 7 3.24 18.70 -17.73
C ASN A 7 3.15 19.67 -16.54
N PRO A 8 4.19 20.46 -16.25
CA PRO A 8 4.16 21.42 -15.17
C PRO A 8 3.32 22.64 -15.54
N TRP A 9 2.51 23.10 -14.59
CA TRP A 9 1.68 24.31 -14.74
C TRP A 9 2.53 25.57 -14.91
N ASP A 10 3.66 25.65 -14.20
CA ASP A 10 4.66 26.70 -14.36
C ASP A 10 5.96 26.12 -14.94
N LYS A 11 6.33 26.60 -16.14
CA LYS A 11 7.54 26.15 -16.86
C LYS A 11 8.84 26.50 -16.14
N SER A 12 8.83 27.49 -15.25
CA SER A 12 10.02 27.83 -14.45
C SER A 12 10.45 26.69 -13.52
N THR A 13 9.50 25.82 -13.14
CA THR A 13 9.72 24.70 -12.22
C THR A 13 10.35 23.47 -12.88
N ILE A 14 10.44 23.44 -14.20
CA ILE A 14 10.94 22.29 -14.98
C ILE A 14 12.32 21.83 -14.48
N ALA A 15 13.25 22.77 -14.29
CA ALA A 15 14.61 22.45 -13.83
C ALA A 15 14.64 21.86 -12.41
N ALA A 16 13.75 22.32 -11.53
CA ALA A 16 13.64 21.81 -10.17
C ALA A 16 13.05 20.38 -10.16
N ILE A 17 12.02 20.13 -10.99
CA ILE A 17 11.41 18.81 -11.15
C ILE A 17 12.44 17.83 -11.73
N GLU A 18 13.17 18.23 -12.76
CA GLU A 18 14.21 17.41 -13.39
C GLU A 18 15.29 16.99 -12.39
N LYS A 19 15.78 17.95 -11.60
CA LYS A 19 16.78 17.70 -10.55
C LYS A 19 16.24 16.77 -9.47
N ALA A 20 14.99 16.94 -9.04
CA ALA A 20 14.37 16.07 -8.03
C ALA A 20 14.27 14.62 -8.52
N ILE A 21 13.89 14.41 -9.78
CA ILE A 21 13.80 13.07 -10.39
C ILE A 21 15.19 12.44 -10.50
N LEU A 22 16.20 13.18 -10.96
CA LEU A 22 17.58 12.69 -11.04
C LEU A 22 18.17 12.35 -9.67
N SER A 23 17.81 13.09 -8.62
CA SER A 23 18.24 12.81 -7.24
C SER A 23 17.46 11.69 -6.56
N SER A 24 16.37 11.22 -7.17
CA SER A 24 15.55 10.16 -6.60
C SER A 24 16.19 8.78 -6.80
N GLU A 25 15.86 7.83 -5.93
CA GLU A 25 16.31 6.44 -6.03
C GLU A 25 15.64 5.66 -7.18
N LEU A 26 14.89 6.34 -8.05
CA LEU A 26 14.20 5.72 -9.18
C LEU A 26 15.17 5.29 -10.30
N GLY A 27 16.34 5.91 -10.40
CA GLY A 27 17.35 5.58 -11.42
C GLY A 27 16.90 5.88 -12.85
N ILE A 28 15.99 6.84 -13.02
CA ILE A 28 15.42 7.22 -14.32
C ILE A 28 15.99 8.57 -14.74
N THR A 29 16.45 8.66 -15.99
CA THR A 29 16.88 9.92 -16.58
C THR A 29 15.70 10.60 -17.28
N PRO A 30 15.23 11.77 -16.81
CA PRO A 30 14.19 12.54 -17.48
C PRO A 30 14.67 13.09 -18.83
N SER A 31 13.78 13.07 -19.83
CA SER A 31 13.93 13.77 -21.10
C SER A 31 13.07 15.03 -21.08
N ASN A 32 13.67 16.18 -21.33
CA ASN A 32 13.02 17.48 -21.21
C ASN A 32 13.05 18.21 -22.56
N ASP A 33 11.88 18.60 -23.07
CA ASP A 33 11.71 19.35 -24.34
C ASP A 33 11.44 20.85 -24.11
N GLY A 34 11.61 21.35 -22.89
CA GLY A 34 11.38 22.75 -22.50
C GLY A 34 9.91 23.08 -22.16
N ASN A 35 8.96 22.19 -22.47
CA ASN A 35 7.55 22.30 -22.07
C ASN A 35 7.05 21.08 -21.29
N LEU A 36 7.60 19.90 -21.56
CA LEU A 36 7.18 18.63 -20.98
C LEU A 36 8.41 17.87 -20.50
N ILE A 37 8.25 17.14 -19.40
CA ILE A 37 9.23 16.18 -18.91
C ILE A 37 8.69 14.78 -19.21
N ARG A 38 9.49 13.95 -19.88
CA ARG A 38 9.15 12.57 -20.23
C ARG A 38 10.07 11.61 -19.50
N LEU A 39 9.48 10.63 -18.85
CA LEU A 39 10.18 9.54 -18.17
C LEU A 39 9.97 8.26 -18.95
N SER A 40 11.05 7.73 -19.51
CA SER A 40 11.05 6.40 -20.12
C SER A 40 11.33 5.38 -19.03
N LEU A 41 10.33 4.56 -18.69
CA LEU A 41 10.52 3.46 -17.74
C LEU A 41 11.13 2.27 -18.50
N PRO A 42 12.40 1.89 -18.21
CA PRO A 42 12.93 0.66 -18.76
C PRO A 42 12.12 -0.53 -18.24
N PRO A 43 12.00 -1.61 -19.03
CA PRO A 43 11.38 -2.83 -18.52
C PRO A 43 12.17 -3.33 -17.30
N LEU A 44 11.46 -3.69 -16.24
CA LEU A 44 12.08 -4.24 -15.04
C LEU A 44 12.74 -5.59 -15.38
N THR A 45 13.98 -5.80 -14.91
CA THR A 45 14.64 -7.10 -14.96
C THR A 45 13.90 -8.11 -14.07
N GLU A 46 14.04 -9.41 -14.36
CA GLU A 46 13.42 -10.45 -13.53
C GLU A 46 13.89 -10.39 -12.07
N GLU A 47 15.16 -10.07 -11.84
CA GLU A 47 15.73 -9.87 -10.51
C GLU A 47 15.04 -8.71 -9.77
N ARG A 48 14.87 -7.57 -10.43
CA ARG A 48 14.17 -6.41 -9.83
C ARG A 48 12.70 -6.69 -9.57
N ARG A 49 12.02 -7.46 -10.43
CA ARG A 49 10.64 -7.91 -10.20
C ARG A 49 10.55 -8.78 -8.94
N LYS A 50 11.45 -9.75 -8.77
CA LYS A 50 11.53 -10.59 -7.56
C LYS A 50 11.79 -9.78 -6.29
N GLU A 51 12.66 -8.78 -6.34
CA GLU A 51 12.89 -7.88 -5.20
C GLU A 51 11.61 -7.11 -4.83
N LEU A 52 10.92 -6.52 -5.81
CA LEU A 52 9.68 -5.79 -5.59
C LEU A 52 8.57 -6.70 -5.05
N THR A 53 8.47 -7.95 -5.51
CA THR A 53 7.53 -8.93 -4.95
C THR A 53 7.79 -9.15 -3.46
N LYS A 54 9.05 -9.29 -3.03
CA LYS A 54 9.38 -9.39 -1.59
C LYS A 54 8.94 -8.17 -0.80
N VAL A 55 9.13 -6.97 -1.35
CA VAL A 55 8.67 -5.72 -0.72
C VAL A 55 7.15 -5.72 -0.55
N VAL A 56 6.40 -6.11 -1.59
CA VAL A 56 4.94 -6.20 -1.54
C VAL A 56 4.47 -7.17 -0.45
N HIS A 57 5.08 -8.35 -0.36
CA HIS A 57 4.77 -9.33 0.69
C HIS A 57 5.07 -8.81 2.10
N ASN A 58 6.21 -8.15 2.30
CA ASN A 58 6.56 -7.54 3.59
C ASN A 58 5.53 -6.49 4.02
N LEU A 59 5.14 -5.57 3.12
CA LEU A 59 4.11 -4.57 3.38
C LEU A 59 2.76 -5.22 3.71
N GLY A 60 2.45 -6.31 3.01
CA GLY A 60 1.27 -7.13 3.26
C GLY A 60 1.22 -7.72 4.67
N GLU A 61 2.33 -8.30 5.13
CA GLU A 61 2.43 -8.86 6.47
C GLU A 61 2.38 -7.78 7.55
N GLU A 62 3.04 -6.63 7.35
CA GLU A 62 2.94 -5.47 8.24
C GLU A 62 1.48 -4.99 8.38
N ALA A 63 0.75 -4.89 7.27
CA ALA A 63 -0.67 -4.53 7.28
C ALA A 63 -1.51 -5.54 8.07
N LYS A 64 -1.29 -6.84 7.88
CA LYS A 64 -1.98 -7.89 8.66
C LYS A 64 -1.64 -7.82 10.14
N VAL A 65 -0.39 -7.55 10.51
CA VAL A 65 0.02 -7.35 11.91
C VAL A 65 -0.72 -6.16 12.52
N SER A 66 -0.82 -5.04 11.80
CA SER A 66 -1.59 -3.87 12.24
C SER A 66 -3.06 -4.22 12.50
N ILE A 67 -3.72 -4.94 11.57
CA ILE A 67 -5.10 -5.40 11.76
C ILE A 67 -5.25 -6.29 13.01
N ARG A 68 -4.32 -7.22 13.24
CA ARG A 68 -4.36 -8.10 14.42
C ARG A 68 -4.23 -7.30 15.72
N ASN A 69 -3.42 -6.24 15.74
CA ASN A 69 -3.29 -5.34 16.89
C ASN A 69 -4.58 -4.56 17.13
N ILE A 70 -5.17 -3.98 16.08
CA ILE A 70 -6.45 -3.24 16.18
C ILE A 70 -7.57 -4.17 16.68
N ARG A 71 -7.63 -5.41 16.20
CA ARG A 71 -8.59 -6.41 16.69
C ARG A 71 -8.40 -6.67 18.19
N ARG A 72 -7.15 -6.79 18.64
CA ARG A 72 -6.85 -7.00 20.06
C ARG A 72 -7.31 -5.82 20.91
N GLU A 73 -7.03 -4.59 20.49
CA GLU A 73 -7.46 -3.38 21.16
C GLU A 73 -9.00 -3.30 21.24
N ALA A 74 -9.69 -3.55 20.12
CA ALA A 74 -11.15 -3.59 20.09
C ALA A 74 -11.74 -4.63 21.05
N ASN A 75 -11.15 -5.83 21.11
CA ASN A 75 -11.58 -6.88 22.04
C ASN A 75 -11.32 -6.52 23.51
N GLU A 76 -10.18 -5.87 23.81
CA GLU A 76 -9.87 -5.37 25.15
C GLU A 76 -10.89 -4.29 25.58
N ASP A 77 -11.30 -3.42 24.67
CA ASP A 77 -12.30 -2.39 24.94
C ASP A 77 -13.72 -2.97 25.12
N LEU A 78 -14.13 -3.93 24.29
CA LEU A 78 -15.38 -4.68 24.49
C LEU A 78 -15.42 -5.35 25.86
N LYS A 79 -14.30 -5.93 26.30
CA LYS A 79 -14.20 -6.54 27.63
C LYS A 79 -14.39 -5.52 28.74
N LYS A 80 -13.74 -4.35 28.66
CA LYS A 80 -13.94 -3.26 29.63
C LYS A 80 -15.39 -2.80 29.67
N LEU A 81 -16.05 -2.66 28.52
CA LEU A 81 -17.46 -2.27 28.46
C LEU A 81 -18.39 -3.29 29.14
N LYS A 82 -18.08 -4.60 29.01
CA LYS A 82 -18.79 -5.66 29.72
C LYS A 82 -18.58 -5.56 31.22
N ASP A 83 -17.32 -5.40 31.65
CA ASP A 83 -16.95 -5.30 33.07
C ASP A 83 -17.55 -4.05 33.73
N ASP A 84 -17.65 -2.94 32.99
CA ASP A 84 -18.34 -1.70 33.39
C ASP A 84 -19.87 -1.82 33.43
N GLY A 85 -20.44 -2.94 32.96
CA GLY A 85 -21.89 -3.15 32.86
C GLY A 85 -22.58 -2.30 31.78
N LYS A 86 -21.82 -1.74 30.82
CA LYS A 86 -22.35 -0.92 29.72
C LYS A 86 -22.95 -1.74 28.59
N ILE A 87 -22.53 -3.01 28.46
CA ILE A 87 -23.07 -3.96 27.48
C ILE A 87 -23.42 -5.27 28.18
N SER A 88 -24.40 -6.00 27.63
CA SER A 88 -24.78 -7.33 28.13
C SER A 88 -23.77 -8.40 27.69
N GLU A 89 -23.84 -9.59 28.30
CA GLU A 89 -23.02 -10.72 27.88
C GLU A 89 -23.35 -11.17 26.44
N ASP A 90 -24.63 -11.16 26.06
CA ASP A 90 -25.08 -11.48 24.72
C ASP A 90 -24.54 -10.47 23.68
N ASP A 91 -24.55 -9.18 24.01
CA ASP A 91 -24.01 -8.14 23.13
C ASP A 91 -22.49 -8.25 23.01
N TYR A 92 -21.78 -8.56 24.10
CA TYR A 92 -20.33 -8.81 24.07
C TYR A 92 -19.96 -9.92 23.08
N PHE A 93 -20.66 -11.06 23.11
CA PHE A 93 -20.41 -12.15 22.16
C PHE A 93 -20.75 -11.75 20.72
N ARG A 94 -21.86 -11.03 20.50
CA ARG A 94 -22.24 -10.55 19.17
C ARG A 94 -21.21 -9.60 18.58
N GLU A 95 -20.77 -8.60 19.34
CA GLU A 95 -19.80 -7.62 18.87
C GLU A 95 -18.43 -8.27 18.64
N HIS A 96 -18.03 -9.24 19.46
CA HIS A 96 -16.81 -10.01 19.23
C HIS A 96 -16.85 -10.77 17.88
N ASP A 97 -17.98 -11.37 17.53
CA ASP A 97 -18.17 -12.03 16.23
C ASP A 97 -18.11 -11.04 15.06
N VAL A 98 -18.66 -9.82 15.25
CA VAL A 98 -18.58 -8.75 14.25
C VAL A 98 -17.14 -8.30 14.05
N VAL A 99 -16.41 -8.04 15.13
CA VAL A 99 -14.98 -7.68 15.08
C VAL A 99 -14.17 -8.75 14.35
N GLN A 100 -14.44 -10.02 14.62
CA GLN A 100 -13.75 -11.14 13.96
C GLN A 100 -14.07 -11.17 12.45
N LYS A 101 -15.34 -11.06 12.06
CA LYS A 101 -15.73 -11.01 10.64
C LYS A 101 -15.08 -9.85 9.89
N VAL A 102 -15.11 -8.65 10.46
CA VAL A 102 -14.48 -7.47 9.85
C VAL A 102 -12.97 -7.66 9.68
N THR A 103 -12.32 -8.25 10.69
CA THR A 103 -10.88 -8.58 10.64
C THR A 103 -10.57 -9.58 9.53
N ASP A 104 -11.34 -10.65 9.41
CA ASP A 104 -11.15 -11.69 8.39
C ASP A 104 -11.38 -11.14 6.98
N ASP A 105 -12.42 -10.32 6.79
CA ASP A 105 -12.71 -9.68 5.52
C ASP A 105 -11.55 -8.77 5.06
N HIS A 106 -10.97 -7.99 5.97
CA HIS A 106 -9.86 -7.09 5.62
C HIS A 106 -8.55 -7.84 5.44
N THR A 107 -8.33 -8.93 6.18
CA THR A 107 -7.18 -9.82 5.97
C THR A 107 -7.24 -10.42 4.57
N LYS A 108 -8.43 -10.90 4.15
CA LYS A 108 -8.65 -11.43 2.81
C LYS A 108 -8.43 -10.39 1.71
N LYS A 109 -8.91 -9.15 1.90
CA LYS A 109 -8.66 -8.04 0.96
C LYS A 109 -7.16 -7.76 0.80
N ILE A 110 -6.40 -7.80 1.89
CA ILE A 110 -4.94 -7.64 1.82
C ILE A 110 -4.33 -8.76 0.98
N ASP A 111 -4.71 -10.02 1.21
CA ASP A 111 -4.22 -11.16 0.42
C ASP A 111 -4.54 -11.02 -1.08
N GLU A 112 -5.75 -10.56 -1.40
CA GLU A 112 -6.17 -10.30 -2.78
C GLU A 112 -5.34 -9.18 -3.44
N ILE A 113 -5.06 -8.09 -2.71
CA ILE A 113 -4.24 -6.97 -3.20
C ILE A 113 -2.79 -7.40 -3.42
N ILE A 114 -2.20 -8.14 -2.48
CA ILE A 114 -0.83 -8.66 -2.60
C ILE A 114 -0.73 -9.54 -3.84
N LYS A 115 -1.67 -10.49 -3.99
CA LYS A 115 -1.68 -11.42 -5.13
C LYS A 115 -1.83 -10.67 -6.45
N ALA A 116 -2.79 -9.75 -6.55
CA ALA A 116 -2.98 -8.95 -7.75
C ALA A 116 -1.72 -8.14 -8.09
N LYS A 117 -1.03 -7.59 -7.08
CA LYS A 117 0.19 -6.82 -7.31
C LYS A 117 1.39 -7.69 -7.69
N GLU A 118 1.49 -8.89 -7.13
CA GLU A 118 2.49 -9.88 -7.52
C GLU A 118 2.29 -10.34 -8.97
N GLU A 119 1.06 -10.63 -9.37
CA GLU A 119 0.72 -10.97 -10.76
C GLU A 119 1.06 -9.82 -11.71
N ASP A 120 0.70 -8.58 -11.38
CA ASP A 120 1.07 -7.38 -12.15
C ASP A 120 2.60 -7.24 -12.30
N LEU A 121 3.35 -7.43 -11.21
CA LEU A 121 4.82 -7.37 -11.23
C LEU A 121 5.47 -8.50 -12.02
N MET A 122 4.84 -9.66 -12.15
CA MET A 122 5.38 -10.81 -12.89
C MET A 122 4.88 -10.87 -14.34
N SER A 123 3.75 -10.23 -14.63
CA SER A 123 3.22 -10.09 -15.98
C SER A 123 4.04 -9.08 -16.81
N VAL A 124 4.19 -9.36 -18.10
CA VAL A 124 4.83 -8.50 -19.11
C VAL A 124 3.80 -8.14 -20.17
#